data_AF-A0A3D4FZB2-F1
#
_entry.id   AF-A0A3D4FZB2-F1
#
_cell.length_a   1.000
_cell.length_b   1.000
_cell.length_c   1.000
_cell.angle_alpha   90.00
_cell.angle_beta   90.00
_cell.angle_gamma   90.00
#
_symmetry.space_group_name_H-M   'P 1'
#
loop_
_entity.id
_entity.type
_entity.pdbx_description
1 polymer ?
#
loop_
_entity_poly.entity_id
_entity_poly.type
_entity_poly.pdbx_seq_one_letter_code
_entity_poly.pdbx_strand_id
1 'polypeptide(L)'
;IEQLAGDLLPDATLDQRIATAFNRNHSQNGEGGIIEEEFLVENVVDRVATTSTVWMGLTLGCARCHDHKFDPLSQKEFYEVFAYFNNVPERGKAFKYGNSPPYVTAPTADQDIELAELDVTLDEAREAFSALDSETSAAQQQWETSLGAAGPVDWVLRDRLLAHYPLDGDIAGVYSGEPVQLSPSVSSALRRTTAPEMATLPASVTLEDGQPHFVPGRVGEAASFDGQRFINAGDIGDFTYNDP
;
A
#
# COMPACT_ATOMS: atom_id res chain seq x y z
N ILE A 1 -6.55 34.66 18.65
CA ILE A 1 -6.75 34.31 17.22
C ILE A 1 -6.07 32.98 16.91
N GLU A 2 -4.77 32.83 17.22
CA GLU A 2 -4.00 31.59 16.94
C GLU A 2 -4.64 30.29 17.49
N GLN A 3 -5.21 30.32 18.69
CA GLN A 3 -5.89 29.16 19.29
C GLN A 3 -7.23 28.81 18.62
N LEU A 4 -7.84 29.73 17.87
CA LEU A 4 -9.16 29.55 17.27
C LEU A 4 -9.09 29.32 15.75
N ALA A 5 -8.08 29.88 15.09
CA ALA A 5 -7.94 29.91 13.63
C ALA A 5 -6.47 30.15 13.21
N GLY A 6 -5.52 29.62 13.96
CA GLY A 6 -4.09 29.75 13.65
C GLY A 6 -3.68 29.07 12.35
N ASP A 7 -4.37 27.99 11.97
CA ASP A 7 -4.22 27.31 10.68
C ASP A 7 -4.64 28.15 9.46
N LEU A 8 -5.46 29.18 9.67
CA LEU A 8 -5.92 30.11 8.63
C LEU A 8 -5.02 31.34 8.48
N LEU A 9 -3.97 31.47 9.29
CA LEU A 9 -3.01 32.56 9.16
C LEU A 9 -2.10 32.37 7.93
N PRO A 10 -1.68 33.45 7.26
CA PRO A 10 -0.65 33.36 6.23
C PRO A 10 0.65 32.85 6.87
N ASP A 11 1.31 31.91 6.20
CA ASP A 11 2.57 31.29 6.66
C ASP A 11 2.51 30.73 8.10
N ALA A 12 1.36 30.17 8.48
CA ALA A 12 1.11 29.66 9.82
C ALA A 12 2.20 28.69 10.30
N THR A 13 2.79 29.00 11.46
CA THR A 13 3.78 28.12 12.09
C THR A 13 3.14 26.81 12.56
N LEU A 14 3.97 25.78 12.79
CA LEU A 14 3.48 24.52 13.34
C LEU A 14 2.71 24.73 14.65
N ASP A 15 3.23 25.57 15.56
CA ASP A 15 2.58 25.89 16.83
C ASP A 15 1.21 26.55 16.65
N GLN A 16 1.06 27.46 15.68
CA GLN A 16 -0.24 28.09 15.38
C GLN A 16 -1.26 27.10 14.81
N ARG A 17 -0.79 26.15 13.98
CA ARG A 17 -1.63 25.06 13.47
C ARG A 17 -2.04 24.11 14.59
N ILE A 18 -1.11 23.74 15.47
CA ILE A 18 -1.38 22.91 16.66
C ILE A 18 -2.36 23.62 17.60
N ALA A 19 -2.19 24.92 17.83
CA ALA A 19 -3.07 25.73 18.68
C ALA A 19 -4.53 25.66 18.22
N THR A 20 -4.79 25.62 16.91
CA THR A 20 -6.15 25.49 16.36
C THR A 20 -6.83 24.18 16.75
N ALA A 21 -6.07 23.15 17.13
CA ALA A 21 -6.61 21.88 17.62
C ALA A 21 -7.43 22.01 18.90
N PHE A 22 -7.45 23.17 19.57
CA PHE A 22 -8.46 23.53 20.57
C PHE A 22 -9.88 23.17 20.10
N ASN A 23 -10.21 23.47 18.84
CA ASN A 23 -11.52 23.17 18.25
C ASN A 23 -11.78 21.66 18.06
N ARG A 24 -10.79 20.78 18.26
CA ARG A 24 -10.87 19.33 18.03
C ARG A 24 -10.80 18.52 19.33
N ASN A 25 -10.71 19.18 20.47
CA ASN A 25 -10.58 18.55 21.78
C ASN A 25 -11.94 18.16 22.42
N HIS A 26 -12.99 18.05 21.61
CA HIS A 26 -14.28 17.50 22.03
C HIS A 26 -14.17 15.98 22.21
N SER A 27 -15.14 15.39 22.92
CA SER A 27 -15.22 13.93 23.06
C SER A 27 -15.31 13.26 21.68
N GLN A 28 -14.58 12.15 21.50
CA GLN A 28 -14.62 11.36 20.28
C GLN A 28 -14.98 9.92 20.64
N ASN A 29 -15.84 9.30 19.83
CA ASN A 29 -16.25 7.92 20.01
C ASN A 29 -15.92 7.07 18.78
N GLY A 30 -15.27 5.93 18.99
CA GLY A 30 -14.93 4.95 17.94
C GLY A 30 -15.63 3.59 18.14
N GLU A 31 -16.61 3.52 19.03
CA GLU A 31 -17.38 2.32 19.32
C GLU A 31 -18.26 1.91 18.13
N GLY A 32 -18.53 0.60 17.99
CA GLY A 32 -19.48 0.10 17.02
C GLY A 32 -20.91 0.47 17.42
N GLY A 33 -21.71 0.97 16.47
CA GLY A 33 -23.12 1.32 16.71
C GLY A 33 -23.38 2.80 17.00
N ILE A 34 -22.35 3.65 17.01
CA ILE A 34 -22.54 5.11 17.02
C ILE A 34 -23.24 5.58 15.73
N ILE A 35 -23.97 6.69 15.85
CA ILE A 35 -24.49 7.43 14.71
C ILE A 35 -23.51 8.57 14.43
N GLU A 36 -22.78 8.48 13.32
CA GLU A 36 -21.69 9.41 12.98
C GLU A 36 -22.20 10.86 12.90
N GLU A 37 -23.39 11.05 12.31
CA GLU A 37 -24.04 12.36 12.19
C GLU A 37 -24.45 12.96 13.53
N GLU A 38 -24.84 12.14 14.51
CA GLU A 38 -25.18 12.63 15.87
C GLU A 38 -23.93 13.20 16.54
N PHE A 39 -22.82 12.45 16.49
CA PHE A 39 -21.55 12.91 17.04
C PHE A 39 -20.99 14.13 16.31
N LEU A 40 -21.18 14.25 14.98
CA LEU A 40 -20.84 15.49 14.27
C LEU A 40 -21.56 16.71 14.86
N VAL A 41 -22.86 16.58 15.11
CA VAL A 41 -23.65 17.66 15.71
C VAL A 41 -23.18 17.96 17.13
N GLU A 42 -22.97 16.93 17.96
CA GLU A 42 -22.49 17.13 19.34
C GLU A 42 -21.09 17.74 19.39
N ASN A 43 -20.19 17.39 18.47
CA ASN A 43 -18.85 17.99 18.38
C ASN A 43 -18.94 19.50 18.13
N VAL A 44 -19.83 19.94 17.26
CA VAL A 44 -20.05 21.37 16.98
C VAL A 44 -20.69 22.06 18.17
N VAL A 45 -21.68 21.42 18.83
CA VAL A 45 -22.27 21.95 20.08
C VAL A 45 -21.20 22.17 21.15
N ASP A 46 -20.34 21.17 21.37
CA ASP A 46 -19.24 21.26 22.33
C ASP A 46 -18.28 22.39 21.95
N ARG A 47 -17.94 22.52 20.67
CA ARG A 47 -17.07 23.61 20.17
C ARG A 47 -17.67 25.00 20.43
N VAL A 48 -18.97 25.19 20.20
CA VAL A 48 -19.67 26.45 20.50
C VAL A 48 -19.62 26.74 22.00
N ALA A 49 -19.99 25.76 22.84
CA ALA A 49 -20.06 25.92 24.29
C ALA A 49 -18.68 26.14 24.92
N THR A 50 -17.68 25.37 24.50
CA THR A 50 -16.30 25.46 24.98
C THR A 50 -15.66 26.77 24.55
N THR A 51 -15.82 27.16 23.28
CA THR A 51 -15.29 28.45 22.79
C THR A 51 -15.92 29.62 23.53
N SER A 52 -17.23 29.63 23.70
CA SER A 52 -17.91 30.72 24.40
C SER A 52 -17.52 30.83 25.86
N THR A 53 -17.40 29.69 26.53
CA THR A 53 -17.08 29.67 27.95
C THR A 53 -15.63 30.11 28.18
N VAL A 54 -14.68 29.55 27.43
CA VAL A 54 -13.24 29.79 27.63
C VAL A 54 -12.81 31.17 27.13
N TRP A 55 -13.24 31.56 25.94
CA TRP A 55 -12.71 32.75 25.26
C TRP A 55 -13.61 33.98 25.35
N MET A 56 -14.91 33.79 25.56
CA MET A 56 -15.88 34.90 25.65
C MET A 56 -16.40 35.12 27.08
N GLY A 57 -16.18 34.17 28.00
CA GLY A 57 -16.75 34.21 29.35
C GLY A 57 -18.27 34.10 29.38
N LEU A 58 -18.87 33.51 28.33
CA LEU A 58 -20.31 33.39 28.14
C LEU A 58 -20.77 31.93 28.17
N THR A 59 -21.92 31.69 28.79
CA THR A 59 -22.56 30.36 28.87
C THR A 59 -23.54 30.11 27.72
N LEU A 60 -23.10 30.33 26.46
CA LEU A 60 -23.94 30.08 25.28
C LEU A 60 -24.51 28.66 25.22
N GLY A 61 -23.89 27.67 25.87
CA GLY A 61 -24.39 26.29 25.90
C GLY A 61 -25.84 26.14 26.38
N CYS A 62 -26.33 26.99 27.28
CA CYS A 62 -27.75 26.95 27.69
C CYS A 62 -28.70 27.38 26.56
N ALA A 63 -28.21 28.23 25.63
CA ALA A 63 -28.99 28.72 24.51
C ALA A 63 -29.30 27.64 23.46
N ARG A 64 -28.71 26.45 23.57
CA ARG A 64 -28.97 25.30 22.68
C ARG A 64 -30.46 24.97 22.59
N CYS A 65 -31.16 24.93 23.72
CA CYS A 65 -32.54 24.42 23.79
C CYS A 65 -33.60 25.51 23.92
N HIS A 66 -33.23 26.69 24.42
CA HIS A 66 -34.12 27.83 24.65
C HIS A 66 -33.29 29.11 24.71
N ASP A 67 -33.89 30.29 24.60
CA ASP A 67 -33.17 31.56 24.82
C ASP A 67 -32.51 31.57 26.20
N HIS A 68 -31.29 32.09 26.29
CA HIS A 68 -30.52 32.07 27.53
C HIS A 68 -31.27 32.78 28.67
N LYS A 69 -31.20 32.21 29.88
CA LYS A 69 -32.06 32.63 30.99
C LYS A 69 -31.78 34.05 31.51
N PHE A 70 -30.51 34.44 31.54
CA PHE A 70 -30.05 35.68 32.19
C PHE A 70 -29.48 36.67 31.18
N ASP A 71 -28.59 36.19 30.31
CA ASP A 71 -28.01 36.99 29.23
C ASP A 71 -28.95 37.11 28.02
N PRO A 72 -28.93 38.24 27.28
CA PRO A 72 -29.78 38.50 26.12
C PRO A 72 -29.25 37.76 24.88
N LEU A 73 -29.11 36.44 24.97
CA LEU A 73 -28.66 35.57 23.89
C LEU A 73 -29.80 34.62 23.52
N SER A 74 -30.24 34.72 22.27
CA SER A 74 -31.29 33.86 21.74
C SER A 74 -30.77 32.49 21.34
N GLN A 75 -31.67 31.50 21.29
CA GLN A 75 -31.38 30.20 20.68
C GLN A 75 -30.95 30.35 19.22
N LYS A 76 -31.52 31.33 18.51
CA LYS A 76 -31.15 31.59 17.12
C LYS A 76 -29.66 31.93 17.00
N GLU A 77 -29.16 32.82 17.85
CA GLU A 77 -27.74 33.21 17.86
C GLU A 77 -26.83 32.02 18.19
N PHE A 78 -27.26 31.11 19.07
CA PHE A 78 -26.52 29.85 19.28
C PHE A 78 -26.34 29.06 17.99
N TYR A 79 -27.41 28.89 17.20
CA TYR A 79 -27.34 28.15 15.95
C TYR A 79 -26.64 28.92 14.81
N GLU A 80 -26.58 30.25 14.87
CA GLU A 80 -25.75 31.06 13.98
C GLU A 80 -24.25 30.82 14.25
N VAL A 81 -23.84 30.75 15.52
CA VAL A 81 -22.45 30.40 15.89
C VAL A 81 -22.17 28.91 15.61
N PHE A 82 -23.14 28.03 15.82
CA PHE A 82 -23.05 26.62 15.40
C PHE A 82 -22.72 26.51 13.91
N ALA A 83 -23.44 27.24 13.05
CA ALA A 83 -23.24 27.20 11.61
C ALA A 83 -21.83 27.63 11.19
N TYR A 84 -21.22 28.60 11.90
CA TYR A 84 -19.83 28.98 11.69
C TYR A 84 -18.87 27.80 11.92
N PHE A 85 -19.03 27.10 13.03
CA PHE A 85 -18.18 25.98 13.43
C PHE A 85 -18.47 24.66 12.71
N ASN A 86 -19.61 24.55 12.04
CA ASN A 86 -20.03 23.36 11.30
C ASN A 86 -19.41 23.26 9.89
N ASN A 87 -18.11 23.55 9.76
CA ASN A 87 -17.38 23.50 8.49
C ASN A 87 -16.03 22.76 8.63
N VAL A 88 -15.82 22.05 9.73
CA VAL A 88 -14.60 21.25 9.97
C VAL A 88 -14.76 19.90 9.25
N PRO A 89 -13.77 19.45 8.45
CA PRO A 89 -13.85 18.20 7.69
C PRO A 89 -13.58 16.97 8.58
N GLU A 90 -14.37 16.80 9.62
CA GLU A 90 -14.39 15.64 10.51
C GLU A 90 -15.54 14.68 10.15
N ARG A 91 -15.51 13.46 10.71
CA ARG A 91 -16.48 12.40 10.36
C ARG A 91 -17.44 12.03 11.49
N GLY A 92 -17.33 12.64 12.67
CA GLY A 92 -18.13 12.27 13.85
C GLY A 92 -17.80 10.89 14.43
N LYS A 93 -16.82 10.18 13.84
CA LYS A 93 -16.34 8.90 14.30
C LYS A 93 -14.84 8.94 14.54
N ALA A 94 -14.45 8.49 15.71
CA ALA A 94 -13.07 8.31 16.07
C ALA A 94 -12.51 7.01 15.48
N PHE A 95 -11.20 6.98 15.24
CA PHE A 95 -10.51 5.71 15.07
C PHE A 95 -10.26 5.06 16.41
N LYS A 96 -10.45 3.73 16.49
CA LYS A 96 -10.23 2.95 17.71
C LYS A 96 -8.78 3.01 18.18
N TYR A 97 -7.84 3.13 17.24
CA TYR A 97 -6.41 3.18 17.50
C TYR A 97 -5.83 4.43 16.83
N GLY A 98 -5.17 5.28 17.62
CA GLY A 98 -4.54 6.51 17.13
C GLY A 98 -5.48 7.72 17.04
N ASN A 99 -4.98 8.78 16.41
CA ASN A 99 -5.70 10.05 16.26
C ASN A 99 -6.66 10.02 15.07
N SER A 100 -7.82 10.64 15.24
CA SER A 100 -8.83 10.78 14.18
C SER A 100 -8.47 11.94 13.23
N PRO A 101 -8.65 11.79 11.91
CA PRO A 101 -8.35 12.83 10.94
C PRO A 101 -9.32 14.03 11.07
N PRO A 102 -8.90 15.22 10.62
CA PRO A 102 -7.56 15.54 10.14
C PRO A 102 -6.53 15.62 11.29
N TYR A 103 -5.28 15.26 10.99
CA TYR A 103 -4.14 15.35 11.91
C TYR A 103 -2.97 16.06 11.21
N VAL A 104 -2.03 16.58 11.99
CA VAL A 104 -0.79 17.18 11.49
C VAL A 104 0.38 16.43 12.12
N THR A 105 1.49 16.30 11.39
CA THR A 105 2.74 15.83 11.99
C THR A 105 3.26 16.93 12.91
N ALA A 106 3.47 16.60 14.18
CA ALA A 106 3.97 17.51 15.20
C ALA A 106 5.21 16.86 15.85
N PRO A 107 6.37 16.88 15.17
CA PRO A 107 7.62 16.37 15.72
C PRO A 107 8.02 17.14 16.98
N THR A 108 8.74 16.48 17.88
CA THR A 108 9.43 17.18 18.98
C THR A 108 10.65 17.92 18.45
N ALA A 109 11.21 18.86 19.23
CA ALA A 109 12.43 19.56 18.86
C ALA A 109 13.60 18.61 18.56
N ASP A 110 13.75 17.54 19.34
CA ASP A 110 14.78 16.52 19.10
C ASP A 110 14.52 15.75 17.79
N GLN A 111 13.26 15.43 17.51
CA GLN A 111 12.87 14.78 16.26
C GLN A 111 13.08 15.68 15.05
N ASP A 112 12.86 17.00 15.17
CA ASP A 112 13.13 17.95 14.09
C ASP A 112 14.62 18.00 13.75
N ILE A 113 15.49 17.94 14.75
CA ILE A 113 16.95 17.87 14.55
C ILE A 113 17.31 16.56 13.82
N GLU A 114 16.78 15.42 14.29
CA GLU A 114 17.02 14.12 13.67
C GLU A 114 16.49 14.08 12.22
N LEU A 115 15.30 14.63 11.97
CA LEU A 115 14.74 14.73 10.62
C LEU A 115 15.63 15.56 9.69
N ALA A 116 16.16 16.69 10.17
CA ALA A 116 17.07 17.51 9.38
C ALA A 116 18.37 16.76 9.02
N GLU A 117 18.92 15.96 9.94
CA GLU A 117 20.10 15.12 9.67
C GLU A 117 19.79 13.99 8.66
N LEU A 118 18.61 13.37 8.79
CA LEU A 118 18.14 12.34 7.88
C LEU A 118 17.87 12.89 6.48
N ASP A 119 17.33 14.11 6.37
CA ASP A 119 17.07 14.77 5.09
C ASP A 119 18.39 15.03 4.34
N VAL A 120 19.43 15.49 5.03
CA VAL A 120 20.79 15.64 4.44
C VAL A 120 21.30 14.29 3.94
N THR A 121 21.23 13.25 4.78
CA THR A 121 21.68 11.89 4.41
C THR A 121 20.91 11.35 3.20
N LEU A 122 19.60 11.61 3.15
CA LEU A 122 18.73 11.17 2.07
C LEU A 122 19.09 11.87 0.76
N ASP A 123 19.38 13.17 0.80
CA ASP A 123 19.77 13.92 -0.38
C ASP A 123 21.15 13.50 -0.90
N GLU A 124 22.12 13.26 -0.01
CA GLU A 124 23.42 12.68 -0.38
C GLU A 124 23.26 11.29 -1.03
N ALA A 125 22.41 10.43 -0.46
CA ALA A 125 22.15 9.11 -1.01
C ALA A 125 21.46 9.18 -2.38
N ARG A 126 20.53 10.13 -2.58
CA ARG A 126 19.87 10.37 -3.87
C ARG A 126 20.86 10.89 -4.91
N GLU A 127 21.74 11.81 -4.54
CA GLU A 127 22.76 12.33 -5.45
C GLU A 127 23.72 11.20 -5.85
N ALA A 128 24.23 10.43 -4.88
CA ALA A 128 25.09 9.28 -5.14
C ALA A 128 24.42 8.24 -6.06
N PHE A 129 23.14 7.93 -5.81
CA PHE A 129 22.37 7.04 -6.66
C PHE A 129 22.22 7.59 -8.09
N SER A 130 21.92 8.87 -8.23
CA SER A 130 21.76 9.52 -9.55
C SER A 130 23.07 9.56 -10.34
N ALA A 131 24.22 9.69 -9.67
CA ALA A 131 25.53 9.69 -10.32
C ALA A 131 25.85 8.34 -10.99
N LEU A 132 25.32 7.24 -10.44
CA LEU A 132 25.49 5.89 -11.00
C LEU A 132 24.68 5.67 -12.28
N ASP A 133 23.73 6.53 -12.63
CA ASP A 133 22.86 6.34 -13.80
C ASP A 133 23.64 6.26 -15.11
N SER A 134 24.64 7.14 -15.26
CA SER A 134 25.51 7.17 -16.45
C SER A 134 26.42 5.93 -16.56
N GLU A 135 27.00 5.50 -15.45
CA GLU A 135 27.85 4.30 -15.39
C GLU A 135 27.02 3.04 -15.64
N THR A 136 25.84 2.94 -15.00
CA THR A 136 24.93 1.81 -15.15
C THR A 136 24.43 1.71 -16.59
N SER A 137 24.05 2.85 -17.20
CA SER A 137 23.65 2.90 -18.61
C SER A 137 24.78 2.48 -19.55
N ALA A 138 26.02 2.94 -19.30
CA ALA A 138 27.17 2.54 -20.09
C ALA A 138 27.52 1.05 -19.92
N ALA A 139 27.47 0.54 -18.69
CA ALA A 139 27.69 -0.87 -18.39
C ALA A 139 26.61 -1.76 -19.03
N GLN A 140 25.35 -1.33 -19.02
CA GLN A 140 24.26 -2.00 -19.72
C GLN A 140 24.54 -2.06 -21.22
N GLN A 141 24.87 -0.93 -21.85
CA GLN A 141 25.14 -0.90 -23.30
C GLN A 141 26.35 -1.77 -23.69
N GLN A 142 27.39 -1.80 -22.87
CA GLN A 142 28.54 -2.68 -23.06
C GLN A 142 28.14 -4.15 -22.94
N TRP A 143 27.34 -4.51 -21.92
CA TRP A 143 26.80 -5.84 -21.76
C TRP A 143 25.93 -6.26 -22.96
N GLU A 144 24.99 -5.42 -23.40
CA GLU A 144 24.16 -5.68 -24.58
C GLU A 144 24.99 -5.87 -25.84
N THR A 145 26.04 -5.04 -26.04
CA THR A 145 26.95 -5.17 -27.19
C THR A 145 27.76 -6.47 -27.11
N SER A 146 28.15 -6.90 -25.91
CA SER A 146 28.88 -8.17 -25.72
C SER A 146 28.06 -9.40 -26.12
N LEU A 147 26.73 -9.29 -26.14
CA LEU A 147 25.83 -10.34 -26.63
C LEU A 147 25.84 -10.43 -28.17
N GLY A 148 26.28 -9.38 -28.89
CA GLY A 148 26.20 -9.23 -30.36
C GLY A 148 27.04 -10.20 -31.21
N ALA A 149 27.64 -11.22 -30.60
CA ALA A 149 28.28 -12.34 -31.29
C ALA A 149 27.90 -13.71 -30.69
N ALA A 150 27.11 -13.75 -29.61
CA ALA A 150 26.49 -14.98 -29.16
C ALA A 150 25.38 -15.31 -30.17
N GLY A 151 25.30 -16.57 -30.60
CA GLY A 151 24.15 -17.04 -31.37
C GLY A 151 22.84 -16.86 -30.60
N PRO A 152 21.70 -17.36 -31.10
CA PRO A 152 20.44 -17.31 -30.37
C PRO A 152 20.64 -17.72 -28.91
N VAL A 153 20.40 -16.77 -27.99
CA VAL A 153 20.52 -17.02 -26.55
C VAL A 153 19.37 -17.95 -26.18
N ASP A 154 19.72 -19.16 -25.76
CA ASP A 154 18.77 -20.12 -25.22
C ASP A 154 18.36 -19.64 -23.82
N TRP A 155 17.21 -18.95 -23.73
CA TRP A 155 16.63 -18.46 -22.47
C TRP A 155 16.02 -19.58 -21.61
N VAL A 156 16.12 -20.84 -22.06
CA VAL A 156 15.63 -21.98 -21.29
C VAL A 156 16.49 -22.16 -20.05
N LEU A 157 15.91 -21.84 -18.90
CA LEU A 157 16.51 -22.17 -17.61
C LEU A 157 16.58 -23.69 -17.48
N ARG A 158 17.78 -24.27 -17.58
CA ARG A 158 17.99 -25.73 -17.50
C ARG A 158 18.17 -26.23 -16.07
N ASP A 159 18.50 -25.32 -15.13
CA ASP A 159 18.73 -25.66 -13.73
C ASP A 159 17.43 -26.12 -13.05
N ARG A 160 17.42 -27.38 -12.60
CA ARG A 160 16.24 -28.05 -12.00
C ARG A 160 15.01 -28.09 -12.92
N LEU A 161 15.21 -27.93 -14.23
CA LEU A 161 14.15 -28.03 -15.22
C LEU A 161 13.78 -29.50 -15.41
N LEU A 162 12.50 -29.81 -15.15
CA LEU A 162 11.97 -31.17 -15.31
C LEU A 162 11.48 -31.43 -16.74
N ALA A 163 10.93 -30.41 -17.40
CA ALA A 163 10.49 -30.44 -18.80
C ALA A 163 10.41 -29.02 -19.38
N HIS A 164 10.66 -28.86 -20.69
CA HIS A 164 10.50 -27.59 -21.41
C HIS A 164 9.99 -27.83 -22.82
N TYR A 165 8.83 -27.26 -23.14
CA TYR A 165 8.19 -27.31 -24.45
C TYR A 165 8.36 -25.95 -25.15
N PRO A 166 9.09 -25.87 -26.27
CA PRO A 166 9.36 -24.61 -26.98
C PRO A 166 8.10 -23.96 -27.56
N LEU A 167 7.16 -24.79 -28.04
CA LEU A 167 5.88 -24.39 -28.66
C LEU A 167 6.04 -23.50 -29.90
N ASP A 168 7.23 -23.40 -30.49
CA ASP A 168 7.57 -22.41 -31.53
C ASP A 168 7.98 -23.05 -32.87
N GLY A 169 7.28 -24.12 -33.26
CA GLY A 169 7.60 -24.98 -34.41
C GLY A 169 8.18 -26.34 -34.00
N ASP A 170 8.53 -26.47 -32.71
CA ASP A 170 8.88 -27.74 -32.07
C ASP A 170 8.14 -27.90 -30.73
N ILE A 171 7.65 -29.11 -30.47
CA ILE A 171 7.04 -29.52 -29.20
C ILE A 171 7.65 -30.83 -28.68
N ALA A 172 8.66 -31.38 -29.36
CA ALA A 172 9.48 -32.48 -28.89
C ALA A 172 10.50 -31.97 -27.85
N GLY A 173 10.00 -31.40 -26.75
CA GLY A 173 10.82 -30.76 -25.73
C GLY A 173 10.80 -31.53 -24.41
N VAL A 174 11.56 -32.61 -24.30
CA VAL A 174 11.89 -33.19 -22.98
C VAL A 174 13.39 -33.03 -22.77
N TYR A 175 13.78 -31.97 -22.07
CA TYR A 175 15.12 -31.80 -21.53
C TYR A 175 15.07 -32.13 -20.04
N SER A 176 15.35 -33.37 -19.67
CA SER A 176 15.57 -33.70 -18.26
C SER A 176 16.92 -33.13 -17.82
N GLY A 177 16.94 -32.13 -16.93
CA GLY A 177 18.19 -31.66 -16.33
C GLY A 177 18.87 -32.72 -15.46
N GLU A 178 20.20 -32.68 -15.35
CA GLU A 178 20.95 -33.45 -14.35
C GLU A 178 20.51 -33.04 -12.94
N PRO A 179 20.24 -33.99 -12.01
CA PRO A 179 19.84 -33.65 -10.65
C PRO A 179 21.00 -32.97 -9.90
N VAL A 180 20.84 -31.70 -9.56
CA VAL A 180 21.79 -30.95 -8.72
C VAL A 180 21.64 -31.37 -7.26
N GLN A 181 22.74 -31.76 -6.61
CA GLN A 181 22.78 -31.96 -5.14
C GLN A 181 22.49 -30.63 -4.43
N LEU A 182 21.30 -30.51 -3.83
CA LEU A 182 20.90 -29.32 -3.09
C LEU A 182 21.77 -29.14 -1.83
N SER A 183 22.17 -27.90 -1.56
CA SER A 183 22.81 -27.55 -0.29
C SER A 183 21.81 -27.66 0.88
N PRO A 184 22.26 -27.97 2.12
CA PRO A 184 21.37 -28.25 3.25
C PRO A 184 20.41 -27.11 3.61
N SER A 185 20.76 -25.86 3.31
CA SER A 185 19.98 -24.67 3.64
C SER A 185 18.76 -24.45 2.75
N VAL A 186 18.79 -24.91 1.49
CA VAL A 186 17.62 -24.88 0.58
C VAL A 186 16.67 -26.05 0.88
N SER A 187 17.21 -27.14 1.43
CA SER A 187 16.46 -28.35 1.79
C SER A 187 15.42 -28.10 2.90
N SER A 188 15.61 -27.11 3.78
CA SER A 188 14.67 -26.84 4.89
C SER A 188 13.40 -26.09 4.47
N ALA A 189 13.48 -25.22 3.45
CA ALA A 189 12.33 -24.47 2.94
C ALA A 189 11.33 -25.38 2.19
N LEU A 190 11.84 -26.44 1.54
CA LEU A 190 11.04 -27.43 0.80
C LEU A 190 10.57 -28.62 1.68
N ARG A 191 10.98 -28.71 2.94
CA ARG A 191 10.66 -29.82 3.87
C ARG A 191 9.34 -29.67 4.63
N ARG A 192 8.56 -28.60 4.37
CA ARG A 192 7.28 -28.38 5.05
C ARG A 192 6.09 -29.06 4.35
N THR A 193 6.30 -29.64 3.18
CA THR A 193 5.38 -30.60 2.60
C THR A 193 5.79 -32.00 3.05
N THR A 194 4.82 -32.84 3.35
CA THR A 194 5.02 -34.23 3.78
C THR A 194 6.03 -34.97 2.90
N ALA A 195 6.80 -35.84 3.54
CA ALA A 195 7.90 -36.67 3.05
C ALA A 195 8.08 -36.79 1.52
N PRO A 196 9.32 -36.74 1.01
CA PRO A 196 9.58 -37.00 -0.39
C PRO A 196 9.38 -38.50 -0.61
N GLU A 197 8.17 -38.91 -0.98
CA GLU A 197 8.15 -39.84 -2.11
C GLU A 197 8.94 -39.12 -3.19
N MET A 198 10.08 -39.69 -3.56
CA MET A 198 10.71 -39.35 -4.83
C MET A 198 9.57 -39.43 -5.85
N ALA A 199 9.03 -38.28 -6.24
CA ALA A 199 8.20 -38.18 -7.42
C ALA A 199 9.09 -38.75 -8.52
N THR A 200 8.85 -40.02 -8.82
CA THR A 200 9.46 -40.66 -9.96
C THR A 200 8.98 -39.80 -11.11
N LEU A 201 9.92 -39.12 -11.78
CA LEU A 201 9.61 -38.32 -12.95
C LEU A 201 8.66 -39.17 -13.80
N PRO A 202 7.45 -38.69 -14.15
CA PRO A 202 6.57 -39.45 -15.02
C PRO A 202 7.40 -39.83 -16.25
N ALA A 203 7.40 -41.13 -16.59
CA ALA A 203 8.33 -41.74 -17.53
C ALA A 203 8.28 -41.10 -18.94
N SER A 204 7.28 -40.28 -19.21
CA SER A 204 7.22 -39.34 -20.32
C SER A 204 6.08 -38.37 -20.06
N VAL A 205 6.34 -37.06 -20.09
CA VAL A 205 5.27 -36.10 -20.37
C VAL A 205 4.76 -36.42 -21.79
N THR A 206 3.46 -36.63 -21.94
CA THR A 206 2.85 -37.07 -23.22
C THR A 206 2.07 -35.93 -23.87
N LEU A 207 2.12 -35.89 -25.20
CA LEU A 207 1.20 -35.10 -26.02
C LEU A 207 -0.03 -35.96 -26.28
N GLU A 208 -1.11 -35.64 -25.58
CA GLU A 208 -2.39 -36.31 -25.77
C GLU A 208 -3.10 -35.72 -26.98
N ASP A 209 -3.80 -36.57 -27.75
CA ASP A 209 -4.57 -36.20 -28.93
C ASP A 209 -3.75 -35.61 -30.11
N GLY A 210 -2.44 -35.86 -30.13
CA GLY A 210 -1.55 -35.65 -31.29
C GLY A 210 -0.77 -34.33 -31.28
N GLN A 211 -0.07 -34.05 -32.38
CA GLN A 211 0.76 -32.85 -32.52
C GLN A 211 -0.12 -31.59 -32.70
N PRO A 212 0.17 -30.46 -32.03
CA PRO A 212 -0.55 -29.22 -32.25
C PRO A 212 -0.28 -28.69 -33.67
N HIS A 213 -1.19 -27.86 -34.16
CA HIS A 213 -0.93 -27.11 -35.39
C HIS A 213 -0.09 -25.90 -35.07
N PHE A 214 0.92 -25.61 -35.88
CA PHE A 214 1.70 -24.39 -35.76
C PHE A 214 1.11 -23.31 -36.66
N VAL A 215 1.00 -22.10 -36.12
CA VAL A 215 0.52 -20.90 -36.80
C VAL A 215 1.56 -19.79 -36.68
N PRO A 216 1.54 -18.76 -37.55
CA PRO A 216 2.44 -17.61 -37.38
C PRO A 216 2.28 -16.96 -36.00
N GLY A 217 3.38 -16.88 -35.25
CA GLY A 217 3.46 -16.27 -33.93
C GLY A 217 3.96 -14.82 -33.97
N ARG A 218 4.05 -14.17 -32.80
CA ARG A 218 4.69 -12.85 -32.68
C ARG A 218 6.19 -12.93 -32.98
N VAL A 219 6.80 -14.08 -32.71
CA VAL A 219 8.17 -14.44 -33.07
C VAL A 219 8.10 -15.83 -33.68
N GLY A 220 8.43 -15.99 -34.97
CA GLY A 220 8.43 -17.29 -35.64
C GLY A 220 7.06 -17.96 -35.73
N GLU A 221 7.01 -19.26 -35.41
CA GLU A 221 5.79 -20.06 -35.34
C GLU A 221 5.31 -20.21 -33.89
N ALA A 222 4.06 -20.58 -33.68
CA ALA A 222 3.46 -20.79 -32.36
C ALA A 222 2.47 -21.95 -32.39
N ALA A 223 2.49 -22.80 -31.38
CA ALA A 223 1.54 -23.88 -31.21
C ALA A 223 0.13 -23.32 -30.97
N SER A 224 -0.82 -23.77 -31.79
CA SER A 224 -2.24 -23.48 -31.65
C SER A 224 -2.91 -24.60 -30.86
N PHE A 225 -3.44 -24.23 -29.68
CA PHE A 225 -4.24 -25.13 -28.85
C PHE A 225 -5.72 -24.83 -29.08
N ASP A 226 -6.46 -25.86 -29.49
CA ASP A 226 -7.90 -25.84 -29.80
C ASP A 226 -8.78 -26.31 -28.63
N GLY A 227 -8.16 -26.57 -27.47
CA GLY A 227 -8.81 -27.14 -26.30
C GLY A 227 -9.06 -28.65 -26.37
N GLN A 228 -8.67 -29.31 -27.47
CA GLN A 228 -8.69 -30.76 -27.59
C GLN A 228 -7.30 -31.36 -27.34
N ARG A 229 -6.24 -30.69 -27.79
CA ARG A 229 -4.84 -31.14 -27.59
C ARG A 229 -4.23 -30.51 -26.36
N PHE A 230 -3.58 -31.30 -25.51
CA PHE A 230 -2.94 -30.80 -24.30
C PHE A 230 -1.68 -31.60 -23.94
N ILE A 231 -0.81 -30.97 -23.16
CA ILE A 231 0.40 -31.59 -22.62
C ILE A 231 0.03 -32.19 -21.25
N ASN A 232 0.14 -33.50 -21.11
CA ASN A 232 -0.04 -34.17 -19.83
C ASN A 232 1.30 -34.26 -19.10
N ALA A 233 1.54 -33.31 -18.20
CA ALA A 233 2.79 -33.24 -17.44
C ALA A 233 2.79 -34.12 -16.18
N GLY A 234 1.71 -34.86 -15.90
CA GLY A 234 1.52 -35.59 -14.65
C GLY A 234 1.26 -34.69 -13.44
N ASP A 235 1.23 -35.29 -12.24
CA ASP A 235 1.02 -34.58 -10.97
C ASP A 235 2.33 -33.99 -10.43
N ILE A 236 2.87 -33.01 -11.17
CA ILE A 236 4.19 -32.42 -10.91
C ILE A 236 4.13 -31.04 -10.24
N GLY A 237 2.93 -30.52 -9.98
CA GLY A 237 2.73 -29.22 -9.36
C GLY A 237 1.87 -29.33 -8.10
N ASP A 238 2.34 -28.74 -7.00
CA ASP A 238 1.47 -28.48 -5.85
C ASP A 238 0.58 -27.27 -6.18
N PHE A 239 -0.54 -27.54 -6.84
CA PHE A 239 -1.57 -26.54 -7.12
C PHE A 239 -2.59 -26.43 -5.97
N THR A 240 -2.30 -27.05 -4.81
CA THR A 240 -3.13 -26.85 -3.64
C THR A 240 -2.90 -25.44 -3.12
N TYR A 241 -3.82 -24.54 -3.46
CA TYR A 241 -3.95 -23.27 -2.76
C TYR A 241 -4.39 -23.60 -1.33
N ASN A 242 -3.42 -23.68 -0.43
CA ASN A 242 -3.68 -23.73 1.01
C ASN A 242 -3.56 -22.31 1.54
N ASP A 243 -4.70 -21.64 1.69
CA ASP A 243 -4.78 -20.44 2.53
C ASP A 243 -4.55 -20.86 3.99
N PRO A 244 -3.57 -20.28 4.71
CA PRO A 244 -3.37 -20.56 6.14
C PRO A 244 -4.47 -19.98 7.03
#